data_AF-A0A920SYJ0-F1
#
_entry.id   AF-A0A920SYJ0-F1
#
_cell.length_a   1.000
_cell.length_b   1.000
_cell.length_c   1.000
_cell.angle_alpha   90.00
_cell.angle_beta   90.00
_cell.angle_gamma   90.00
#
_symmetry.space_group_name_H-M   'P 1'
#
loop_
_entity.id
_entity.type
_entity.pdbx_description
1 polymer ?
#
loop_
_entity_poly.entity_id
_entity_poly.type
_entity_poly.pdbx_seq_one_letter_code
_entity_poly.pdbx_strand_id
1 'polypeptide(L)'
;MTLVALIGGFTAVFAATMGLVANDIKRVLAYSTISQLGYMVMALGVGAYAPAIFHLFTHAFFKAHCSWVPGRFIMHLEHSI
;
A
#
# COMPACT_ATOMS: atom_id res chain seq x y z
N MET A 1 3.00 14.45 18.08
CA MET A 1 2.70 14.04 16.70
C MET A 1 3.94 13.63 15.90
N THR A 2 5.13 14.16 16.22
CA THR A 2 6.42 13.77 15.60
C THR A 2 6.70 12.26 15.62
N LEU A 3 6.36 11.55 16.71
CA LEU A 3 6.54 10.10 16.78
C LEU A 3 5.70 9.35 15.74
N VAL A 4 4.46 9.78 15.51
CA VAL A 4 3.57 9.19 14.49
C VAL A 4 4.12 9.45 13.09
N ALA A 5 4.65 10.65 12.84
CA ALA A 5 5.30 10.98 11.58
C ALA A 5 6.51 10.07 11.31
N LEU A 6 7.36 9.87 12.32
CA LEU A 6 8.55 9.01 12.23
C LEU A 6 8.18 7.54 11.99
N ILE A 7 7.20 7.00 12.71
CA ILE A 7 6.74 5.62 12.54
C ILE A 7 6.13 5.43 11.15
N GLY A 8 5.30 6.37 10.70
CA GLY A 8 4.70 6.34 9.36
C GLY A 8 5.76 6.36 8.26
N GLY A 9 6.73 7.27 8.35
CA GLY A 9 7.83 7.38 7.40
C GLY A 9 8.73 6.14 7.38
N PHE A 10 9.10 5.60 8.55
CA PHE A 10 9.87 4.36 8.64
C PHE A 10 9.12 3.18 8.00
N THR A 11 7.83 3.03 8.34
CA THR A 11 6.96 1.98 7.78
C THR A 11 6.87 2.10 6.25
N ALA A 12 6.75 3.33 5.74
CA ALA A 12 6.67 3.59 4.31
C ALA A 12 7.90 3.07 3.55
N VAL A 13 9.10 3.40 4.04
CA VAL A 13 10.37 2.99 3.42
C VAL A 13 10.62 1.49 3.60
N PHE A 14 10.40 0.95 4.79
CA PHE A 14 10.61 -0.46 5.08
C PHE A 14 9.70 -1.38 4.24
N ALA A 15 8.42 -1.04 4.13
CA ALA A 15 7.50 -1.82 3.32
C ALA A 15 7.82 -1.71 1.82
N ALA A 16 8.28 -0.54 1.35
CA ALA A 16 8.69 -0.38 -0.05
C ALA A 16 9.87 -1.27 -0.40
N THR A 17 10.90 -1.33 0.44
CA THR A 17 12.09 -2.17 0.19
C THR A 17 11.76 -3.66 0.24
N MET A 18 10.90 -4.10 1.16
CA MET A 18 10.40 -5.47 1.20
C MET A 18 9.56 -5.84 -0.04
N GLY A 19 8.82 -4.87 -0.59
CA GLY A 19 8.06 -5.05 -1.82
C GLY A 19 8.92 -5.29 -3.06
N LEU A 20 10.14 -4.73 -3.11
CA LEU A 20 11.06 -4.89 -4.25
C LEU A 20 11.64 -6.30 -4.37
N VAL A 21 11.76 -7.01 -3.25
CA VAL A 21 12.35 -8.36 -3.19
C VAL A 21 11.29 -9.46 -3.11
N ALA A 22 10.00 -9.11 -3.11
CA ALA A 22 8.92 -10.07 -3.05
C ALA A 22 8.71 -10.73 -4.42
N ASN A 23 8.78 -12.07 -4.46
CA ASN A 23 8.61 -12.85 -5.70
C ASN A 23 7.14 -13.09 -6.10
N ASP A 24 6.20 -12.94 -5.17
CA ASP A 24 4.78 -13.13 -5.43
C ASP A 24 4.07 -11.80 -5.68
N ILE A 25 3.32 -11.69 -6.78
CA ILE A 25 2.54 -10.50 -7.13
C ILE A 25 1.59 -10.08 -5.97
N LYS A 26 0.95 -11.05 -5.31
CA LYS A 26 0.06 -10.78 -4.16
C LYS A 26 0.83 -10.13 -2.99
N ARG A 27 2.08 -10.53 -2.76
CA ARG A 27 2.94 -9.97 -1.69
C ARG A 27 3.49 -8.61 -2.08
N VAL A 28 3.93 -8.42 -3.31
CA VAL A 28 4.34 -7.10 -3.84
C VAL A 28 3.20 -6.09 -3.70
N LEU A 29 1.97 -6.51 -4.01
CA LEU A 29 0.78 -5.69 -3.84
C LEU A 29 0.44 -5.43 -2.37
N ALA A 30 0.62 -6.40 -1.48
CA ALA A 30 0.42 -6.17 -0.04
C ALA A 30 1.43 -5.14 0.51
N TYR A 31 2.71 -5.28 0.20
CA TYR A 31 3.77 -4.38 0.67
C TYR A 31 3.61 -2.95 0.16
N SER A 32 3.18 -2.77 -1.10
CA SER A 32 2.88 -1.44 -1.61
C SER A 32 1.68 -0.78 -0.91
N THR A 33 0.71 -1.55 -0.37
CA THR A 33 -0.37 -0.98 0.47
C THR A 33 0.17 -0.52 1.82
N ILE A 34 1.00 -1.35 2.47
CA ILE A 34 1.59 -1.01 3.77
C ILE A 34 2.46 0.25 3.65
N SER A 35 3.22 0.36 2.55
CA SER A 35 4.03 1.55 2.28
C SER A 35 3.17 2.81 2.13
N GLN A 36 2.08 2.73 1.37
CA GLN A 36 1.16 3.85 1.15
C GLN A 36 0.38 4.25 2.42
N LEU A 37 -0.03 3.27 3.24
CA LEU A 37 -0.59 3.55 4.56
C LEU A 37 0.44 4.23 5.48
N GLY A 38 1.71 3.82 5.42
CA GLY A 38 2.82 4.49 6.10
C GLY A 38 2.94 5.97 5.72
N TYR A 39 2.84 6.29 4.42
CA TYR A 39 2.81 7.68 3.94
C TYR A 39 1.61 8.48 4.47
N MET A 40 0.42 7.88 4.51
CA MET A 40 -0.78 8.52 5.06
C MET A 40 -0.63 8.78 6.56
N VAL A 41 -0.11 7.81 7.32
CA VAL A 41 0.16 7.95 8.76
C VAL A 41 1.25 9.00 9.02
N MET A 42 2.26 9.09 8.16
CA MET A 42 3.27 10.15 8.23
C MET A 42 2.63 11.53 8.05
N ALA A 43 1.77 11.68 7.04
CA ALA A 43 1.04 12.92 6.76
C ALA A 43 0.14 13.34 7.94
N LEU A 44 -0.56 12.39 8.56
CA LEU A 44 -1.32 12.65 9.79
C LEU A 44 -0.42 13.11 10.95
N GLY A 45 0.77 12.53 11.09
CA GLY A 45 1.76 12.87 12.11
C GLY A 45 2.39 14.27 11.97
N VAL A 46 2.30 14.90 10.80
CA VAL A 46 2.71 16.31 10.59
C VAL A 46 1.53 17.28 10.56
N GLY A 47 0.32 16.81 10.86
CA GLY A 47 -0.91 17.62 10.89
C GLY A 47 -1.57 17.85 9.53
N ALA A 48 -1.13 17.13 8.49
CA ALA A 48 -1.64 17.26 7.13
C ALA A 48 -2.86 16.33 6.90
N TYR A 49 -3.96 16.60 7.61
CA TYR A 49 -5.15 15.73 7.62
C TYR A 49 -5.89 15.67 6.28
N ALA A 50 -6.16 16.83 5.67
CA ALA A 50 -6.83 16.91 4.37
C ALA A 50 -6.09 16.13 3.26
N PRO A 51 -4.77 16.32 3.03
CA PRO A 51 -4.05 15.54 2.04
C PRO A 51 -3.94 14.06 2.42
N ALA A 52 -3.86 13.70 3.71
CA ALA A 52 -3.87 12.29 4.12
C ALA A 52 -5.18 11.58 3.75
N ILE A 53 -6.33 12.24 3.95
CA ILE A 53 -7.65 11.70 3.61
C ILE A 53 -7.84 11.65 2.09
N PHE A 54 -7.43 12.70 1.36
CA PHE A 54 -7.46 12.71 -0.10
C PHE A 54 -6.59 11.58 -0.71
N HIS A 55 -5.41 11.38 -0.13
CA HIS A 55 -4.51 10.30 -0.52
C HIS A 55 -5.10 8.93 -0.21
N LEU A 56 -5.74 8.75 0.93
CA LEU A 56 -6.47 7.52 1.28
C LEU A 56 -7.57 7.21 0.27
N PHE A 57 -8.39 8.21 -0.09
CA PHE A 57 -9.47 8.07 -1.05
C PHE A 57 -8.93 7.62 -2.41
N THR A 58 -7.99 8.39 -2.99
CA THR A 58 -7.40 8.07 -4.31
C THR A 58 -6.69 6.72 -4.30
N HIS A 59 -5.90 6.42 -3.27
CA HIS A 59 -5.23 5.13 -3.13
C HIS A 59 -6.22 3.96 -3.10
N ALA A 60 -7.35 4.07 -2.39
CA ALA A 60 -8.34 3.01 -2.32
C ALA A 60 -8.91 2.64 -3.70
N PHE A 61 -9.21 3.63 -4.56
CA PHE A 61 -9.70 3.34 -5.92
C PHE A 61 -8.67 2.60 -6.76
N PHE A 62 -7.43 3.12 -6.83
CA PHE A 62 -6.39 2.51 -7.65
C PHE A 62 -5.99 1.14 -7.11
N LYS A 63 -5.92 0.98 -5.79
CA LYS A 63 -5.53 -0.28 -5.17
C LYS A 63 -6.57 -1.38 -5.33
N ALA A 64 -7.86 -1.03 -5.24
CA ALA A 64 -8.94 -1.98 -5.50
C ALA A 64 -8.83 -2.56 -6.92
N HIS A 65 -8.56 -1.72 -7.91
CA HIS A 65 -8.35 -2.16 -9.29
C HIS A 65 -7.07 -3.02 -9.44
N CYS A 66 -5.95 -2.57 -8.86
CA CYS A 66 -4.66 -3.24 -8.98
C CYS A 66 -4.63 -4.63 -8.33
N SER A 67 -5.36 -4.84 -7.24
CA SER A 67 -5.48 -6.16 -6.60
C SER A 67 -6.48 -7.08 -7.29
N TRP A 68 -7.47 -6.53 -8.00
CA TRP A 68 -8.55 -7.30 -8.62
C TRP A 68 -8.11 -8.01 -9.90
N VAL A 69 -7.38 -7.32 -10.79
CA VAL A 69 -6.99 -7.87 -12.10
C VAL A 69 -6.07 -9.10 -11.97
N PRO A 70 -4.94 -9.06 -11.21
CA PRO A 70 -4.10 -10.23 -11.02
C PRO A 70 -4.81 -11.33 -10.23
N GLY A 71 -5.68 -10.97 -9.28
CA GLY A 71 -6.48 -11.92 -8.51
C GLY A 71 -7.42 -12.75 -9.41
N ARG A 72 -8.15 -12.10 -10.32
CA ARG A 72 -8.99 -12.76 -11.34
C ARG A 72 -8.19 -13.64 -12.28
N PHE A 73 -7.04 -13.16 -12.74
CA PHE A 73 -6.17 -13.91 -13.65
C PHE A 73 -5.64 -15.20 -12.99
N ILE A 74 -5.13 -15.11 -11.76
CA ILE A 74 -4.63 -16.28 -11.02
C ILE A 74 -5.74 -17.30 -10.77
N MET A 75 -6.94 -16.85 -10.34
CA MET A 75 -8.08 -17.75 -10.15
C MET A 75 -8.49 -18.45 -11.46
N HIS A 76 -8.45 -17.75 -12.59
CA HIS A 76 -8.76 -18.34 -13.89
C HIS A 76 -7.73 -19.41 -14.29
N LEU A 77 -6.44 -19.15 -14.07
CA LEU A 77 -5.38 -20.12 -14.33
C LEU A 77 -5.52 -21.35 -13.43
N GLU A 78 -5.80 -21.18 -12.14
CA GLU A 78 -5.98 -22.29 -11.19
C GLU A 78 -7.20 -23.17 -11.52
N HIS A 79 -8.24 -22.61 -12.14
CA HIS A 79 -9.44 -23.36 -12.54
C HIS A 79 -9.32 -23.99 -13.94
N SER A 80 -8.31 -23.62 -14.73
CA SER A 80 -8.13 -24.09 -16.12
C SER A 80 -7.09 -25.21 -16.27
N ILE A 81 -6.57 -25.74 -15.16
CA ILE A 81 -5.58 -26.83 -15.07
C ILE A 81 -6.26 -28.09 -14.53
#